data_AF-A0AAX2IR85-F1
#
_entry.id   AF-A0AAX2IR85-F1
#
_cell.length_a   1.000
_cell.length_b   1.000
_cell.length_c   1.000
_cell.angle_alpha   90.00
_cell.angle_beta   90.00
_cell.angle_gamma   90.00
#
_symmetry.space_group_name_H-M   'P 1'
#
loop_
_entity.id
_entity.type
_entity.pdbx_description
1 polymer ?
#
loop_
_entity_poly.entity_id
_entity_poly.type
_entity_poly.pdbx_seq_one_letter_code
_entity_poly.pdbx_strand_id
1 'polypeptide(L)'
;MTLLEPLAQMGFTFSKSTLTFKRKINGFVQTIYFQLNRYNEANVCAEFWTSFGVSSKIYSKWHKDEFGEEPINDSLVGVMDWNINGWEFPIIDKKRELHFQIIDENEREKVLTVLKQNFLNIGIPYLDKLSNWENAAYALVENECSHYKACDFFLIAGNRDQALWALEQGLDYWERRPKASFPEDSDKIKIRMKKYFGT
;
A
#
# COMPACT_ATOMS: atom_id res chain seq x y z
N MET A 1 -0.60 20.43 -16.86
CA MET A 1 -1.08 19.11 -17.32
C MET A 1 -1.72 18.37 -16.14
N THR A 2 -2.90 17.75 -16.27
CA THR A 2 -3.62 17.14 -15.14
C THR A 2 -3.40 15.62 -15.02
N LEU A 3 -3.43 15.09 -13.79
CA LEU A 3 -3.45 13.64 -13.51
C LEU A 3 -4.79 12.95 -13.87
N LEU A 4 -5.89 13.72 -13.92
CA LEU A 4 -7.23 13.16 -14.02
C LEU A 4 -7.44 12.32 -15.28
N GLU A 5 -7.13 12.88 -16.45
CA GLU A 5 -7.32 12.21 -17.74
C GLU A 5 -6.53 10.91 -17.89
N PRO A 6 -5.19 10.87 -17.67
CA PRO A 6 -4.45 9.62 -17.83
C PRO A 6 -4.87 8.54 -16.81
N LEU A 7 -5.20 8.93 -15.58
CA LEU A 7 -5.70 7.96 -14.58
C LEU A 7 -7.10 7.44 -14.93
N ALA A 8 -7.97 8.30 -15.47
CA ALA A 8 -9.28 7.89 -15.94
C ALA A 8 -9.20 6.89 -17.11
N GLN A 9 -8.28 7.11 -18.06
CA GLN A 9 -8.01 6.16 -19.16
C GLN A 9 -7.55 4.79 -18.65
N MET A 10 -6.89 4.75 -17.50
CA MET A 10 -6.47 3.52 -16.84
C MET A 10 -7.58 2.88 -15.98
N GLY A 11 -8.77 3.48 -15.91
CA GLY A 11 -9.92 2.97 -15.17
C GLY A 11 -10.06 3.47 -13.74
N PHE A 12 -9.31 4.50 -13.34
CA PHE A 12 -9.50 5.14 -12.04
C PHE A 12 -10.67 6.12 -12.06
N THR A 13 -11.47 6.10 -10.99
CA THR A 13 -12.47 7.12 -10.68
C THR A 13 -11.96 8.02 -9.56
N PHE A 14 -12.13 9.35 -9.71
CA PHE A 14 -11.71 10.32 -8.71
C PHE A 14 -12.88 10.78 -7.82
N SER A 15 -12.69 10.71 -6.50
CA SER A 15 -13.57 11.27 -5.49
C SER A 15 -13.01 12.59 -4.98
N LYS A 16 -13.73 13.69 -5.24
CA LYS A 16 -13.33 15.02 -4.75
C LYS A 16 -13.46 15.17 -3.24
N SER A 17 -14.49 14.56 -2.63
CA SER A 17 -14.76 14.70 -1.19
C SER A 17 -13.70 14.01 -0.34
N THR A 18 -13.10 12.94 -0.85
CA THR A 18 -12.06 12.17 -0.15
C THR A 18 -10.67 12.35 -0.78
N LEU A 19 -10.56 13.14 -1.85
CA LEU A 19 -9.33 13.34 -2.63
C LEU A 19 -8.64 12.00 -2.95
N THR A 20 -9.41 11.08 -3.55
CA THR A 20 -8.98 9.70 -3.75
C THR A 20 -9.25 9.23 -5.17
N PHE A 21 -8.27 8.62 -5.81
CA PHE A 21 -8.48 7.79 -6.99
C PHE A 21 -8.70 6.34 -6.58
N LYS A 22 -9.68 5.67 -7.20
CA LYS A 22 -9.93 4.25 -7.00
C LYS A 22 -10.11 3.53 -8.31
N ARG A 23 -9.56 2.32 -8.43
CA ARG A 23 -9.76 1.40 -9.55
C ARG A 23 -10.00 0.00 -9.03
N LYS A 24 -10.92 -0.74 -9.67
CA LYS A 24 -11.12 -2.17 -9.43
C LYS A 24 -10.43 -2.96 -10.52
N ILE A 25 -9.66 -3.98 -10.15
CA ILE A 25 -8.98 -4.88 -11.09
C ILE A 25 -8.84 -6.27 -10.46
N ASN A 26 -9.29 -7.32 -11.15
CA ASN A 26 -9.11 -8.72 -10.74
C ASN A 26 -9.48 -9.04 -9.28
N GLY A 27 -10.54 -8.44 -8.74
CA GLY A 27 -10.97 -8.65 -7.35
C GLY A 27 -10.22 -7.81 -6.31
N PHE A 28 -9.28 -6.97 -6.75
CA PHE A 28 -8.57 -5.97 -5.95
C PHE A 28 -9.16 -4.57 -6.17
N VAL A 29 -8.97 -3.71 -5.17
CA VAL A 29 -9.25 -2.28 -5.23
C VAL A 29 -7.94 -1.54 -5.00
N GLN A 30 -7.46 -0.86 -6.01
CA GLN A 30 -6.32 0.04 -5.91
C GLN A 30 -6.82 1.42 -5.51
N THR A 31 -6.12 2.05 -4.58
CA THR A 31 -6.45 3.37 -4.03
C THR A 31 -5.21 4.26 -4.06
N ILE A 32 -5.39 5.50 -4.52
CA ILE A 32 -4.40 6.57 -4.38
C ILE A 32 -5.07 7.71 -3.63
N TYR A 33 -4.60 8.03 -2.44
CA TYR A 33 -5.16 9.07 -1.59
C TYR A 33 -4.20 10.25 -1.46
N PHE A 34 -4.72 11.47 -1.54
CA PHE A 34 -3.95 12.70 -1.34
C PHE A 34 -4.13 13.16 0.10
N GLN A 35 -3.07 13.01 0.90
CA GLN A 35 -3.03 13.50 2.26
C GLN A 35 -2.63 14.97 2.27
N LEU A 36 -3.59 15.85 2.55
CA LEU A 36 -3.33 17.28 2.65
C LEU A 36 -2.61 17.65 3.96
N ASN A 37 -1.73 18.65 3.89
CA ASN A 37 -1.25 19.33 5.07
C ASN A 37 -2.41 20.08 5.75
N ARG A 38 -2.52 19.98 7.07
CA ARG A 38 -3.53 20.68 7.88
C ARG A 38 -3.41 22.21 7.84
N TYR A 39 -2.26 22.71 7.40
CA TYR A 39 -1.95 24.14 7.28
C TYR A 39 -2.21 24.69 5.88
N ASN A 40 -2.83 23.91 4.99
CA ASN A 40 -3.22 24.40 3.67
C ASN A 40 -4.27 25.51 3.79
N GLU A 41 -4.07 26.58 3.01
CA GLU A 41 -4.95 27.72 2.93
C GLU A 41 -5.51 27.86 1.51
N ALA A 42 -6.83 28.03 1.42
CA ALA A 42 -7.51 28.14 0.14
C ALA A 42 -6.95 29.31 -0.68
N ASN A 43 -6.57 29.04 -1.93
CA ASN A 43 -5.95 30.00 -2.86
C ASN A 43 -4.59 30.56 -2.41
N VAL A 44 -3.95 29.98 -1.38
CA VAL A 44 -2.64 30.41 -0.90
C VAL A 44 -1.62 29.28 -1.06
N CYS A 45 -1.92 28.09 -0.52
CA CYS A 45 -0.99 26.97 -0.57
C CYS A 45 -1.71 25.62 -0.65
N ALA A 46 -1.08 24.69 -1.38
CA ALA A 46 -1.47 23.29 -1.40
C ALA A 46 -0.24 22.40 -1.24
N GLU A 47 -0.02 21.94 -0.01
CA GLU A 47 0.98 20.95 0.36
C GLU A 47 0.32 19.59 0.61
N PHE A 48 0.92 18.53 0.08
CA PHE A 48 0.38 17.19 0.24
C PHE A 48 1.40 16.08 0.04
N TRP A 49 1.01 14.91 0.52
CA TRP A 49 1.60 13.62 0.22
C TRP A 49 0.59 12.72 -0.46
N THR A 50 1.06 11.63 -1.02
CA THR A 50 0.24 10.61 -1.65
C THR A 50 0.45 9.26 -0.98
N SER A 51 -0.63 8.55 -0.73
CA SER A 51 -0.60 7.18 -0.23
C SER A 51 -1.20 6.24 -1.25
N PHE A 52 -0.59 5.07 -1.36
CA PHE A 52 -0.95 4.02 -2.31
C PHE A 52 -1.39 2.80 -1.52
N GLY A 53 -2.49 2.18 -1.91
CA GLY A 53 -3.02 1.02 -1.21
C GLY A 53 -3.74 0.05 -2.12
N VAL A 54 -3.70 -1.23 -1.75
CA VAL A 54 -4.46 -2.30 -2.36
C VAL A 54 -5.33 -2.96 -1.29
N SER A 55 -6.62 -3.08 -1.55
CA SER A 55 -7.57 -3.82 -0.70
C SER A 55 -8.29 -4.91 -1.50
N SER A 56 -8.87 -5.90 -0.82
CA SER A 56 -9.71 -6.91 -1.45
C SER A 56 -10.76 -7.48 -0.50
N LYS A 57 -12.02 -7.42 -0.93
CA LYS A 57 -13.13 -8.09 -0.23
C LYS A 57 -13.05 -9.62 -0.29
N ILE A 58 -12.28 -10.17 -1.25
CA ILE A 58 -12.03 -11.60 -1.32
C ILE A 58 -11.25 -12.04 -0.07
N TYR A 59 -10.25 -11.25 0.35
CA TYR A 59 -9.51 -11.54 1.57
C TYR A 59 -10.41 -11.47 2.81
N SER A 60 -11.22 -10.42 2.95
CA SER A 60 -12.12 -10.30 4.10
C SER A 60 -13.08 -11.49 4.21
N LYS A 61 -13.65 -11.92 3.09
CA LYS A 61 -14.51 -13.10 3.04
C LYS A 61 -13.73 -14.37 3.41
N TRP A 62 -12.59 -14.60 2.78
CA TRP A 62 -11.76 -15.78 3.07
C TRP A 62 -11.35 -15.84 4.54
N HIS A 63 -10.91 -14.71 5.12
CA HIS A 63 -10.50 -14.64 6.51
C HIS A 63 -11.66 -14.99 7.46
N LYS A 64 -12.85 -14.46 7.19
CA LYS A 64 -14.04 -14.79 7.96
C LYS A 64 -14.42 -16.25 7.86
N ASP A 65 -14.37 -16.83 6.66
CA ASP A 65 -14.70 -18.24 6.44
C ASP A 65 -13.70 -19.15 7.17
N GLU A 66 -12.42 -18.75 7.23
CA GLU A 66 -11.37 -19.54 7.89
C GLU A 66 -11.33 -19.37 9.41
N PHE A 67 -11.55 -18.17 9.94
CA PHE A 67 -11.32 -17.86 11.36
C PHE A 67 -12.59 -17.50 12.14
N GLY A 68 -13.73 -17.35 11.47
CA GLY A 68 -15.01 -17.01 12.10
C GLY A 68 -15.13 -15.54 12.49
N GLU A 69 -14.16 -14.69 12.16
CA GLU A 69 -14.12 -13.27 12.48
C GLU A 69 -13.74 -12.42 11.26
N GLU A 70 -14.20 -11.17 11.23
CA GLU A 70 -13.77 -10.23 10.18
C GLU A 70 -12.32 -9.77 10.46
N PRO A 71 -11.48 -9.60 9.42
CA PRO A 71 -10.22 -8.92 9.64
C PRO A 71 -10.48 -7.46 10.03
N ILE A 72 -9.48 -6.81 10.64
CA ILE A 72 -9.55 -5.40 11.05
C ILE A 72 -9.98 -4.48 9.89
N ASN A 73 -9.55 -4.79 8.67
CA ASN A 73 -9.97 -4.12 7.44
C ASN A 73 -9.73 -5.02 6.21
N ASP A 74 -10.18 -4.56 5.04
CA ASP A 74 -9.97 -5.20 3.74
C ASP A 74 -8.64 -4.83 3.08
N SER A 75 -7.81 -3.99 3.71
CA SER A 75 -6.51 -3.55 3.20
C SER A 75 -5.52 -4.72 3.18
N LEU A 76 -4.81 -4.87 2.08
CA LEU A 76 -3.77 -5.89 1.94
C LEU A 76 -2.41 -5.29 2.25
N VAL A 77 -2.03 -4.24 1.51
CA VAL A 77 -0.76 -3.52 1.60
C VAL A 77 -1.01 -2.04 1.32
N GLY A 78 -0.29 -1.16 2.01
CA GLY A 78 -0.31 0.27 1.75
C GLY A 78 1.03 0.92 2.08
N VAL A 79 1.33 2.02 1.39
CA VAL A 79 2.60 2.72 1.50
C VAL A 79 2.42 4.21 1.22
N MET A 80 3.25 5.04 1.87
CA MET A 80 3.37 6.45 1.53
C MET A 80 4.36 6.63 0.39
N ASP A 81 4.16 7.65 -0.43
CA ASP A 81 5.01 7.92 -1.60
C ASP A 81 6.52 7.95 -1.31
N TRP A 82 6.94 8.59 -0.22
CA TRP A 82 8.35 8.66 0.19
C TRP A 82 8.98 7.30 0.56
N ASN A 83 8.16 6.25 0.73
CA ASN A 83 8.61 4.88 0.99
C ASN A 83 8.57 4.00 -0.28
N ILE A 84 8.13 4.52 -1.43
CA ILE A 84 8.17 3.79 -2.69
C ILE A 84 9.55 3.98 -3.34
N ASN A 85 10.23 2.88 -3.65
CA ASN A 85 11.55 2.94 -4.27
C ASN A 85 11.51 3.71 -5.60
N GLY A 86 12.49 4.60 -5.78
CA GLY A 86 12.60 5.46 -6.96
C GLY A 86 11.69 6.69 -6.96
N TRP A 87 10.86 6.90 -5.93
CA TRP A 87 9.99 8.08 -5.87
C TRP A 87 10.81 9.38 -5.78
N GLU A 88 10.49 10.34 -6.65
CA GLU A 88 11.20 11.62 -6.70
C GLU A 88 10.35 12.77 -6.18
N PHE A 89 10.96 13.73 -5.48
CA PHE A 89 10.31 14.98 -5.13
C PHE A 89 10.90 16.13 -5.97
N PRO A 90 10.10 17.16 -6.27
CA PRO A 90 10.57 18.30 -7.04
C PRO A 90 11.75 18.99 -6.36
N ILE A 91 12.65 19.55 -7.18
CA ILE A 91 13.74 20.40 -6.70
C ILE A 91 13.33 21.85 -6.95
N ILE A 92 13.17 22.65 -5.91
CA ILE A 92 12.81 24.07 -5.98
C ILE A 92 13.96 24.88 -5.34
N ASP A 93 14.41 25.95 -5.98
CA ASP A 93 15.56 26.75 -5.52
C ASP A 93 16.80 25.94 -5.12
N LYS A 94 17.13 24.91 -5.92
CA LYS A 94 18.23 23.96 -5.69
C LYS A 94 18.10 23.11 -4.42
N LYS A 95 16.93 23.08 -3.79
CA LYS A 95 16.61 22.22 -2.65
C LYS A 95 15.61 21.16 -3.06
N ARG A 96 15.85 19.91 -2.64
CA ARG A 96 14.92 18.82 -2.84
C ARG A 96 13.82 18.91 -1.79
N GLU A 97 12.57 18.92 -2.25
CA GLU A 97 11.42 18.88 -1.36
C GLU A 97 11.23 17.52 -0.71
N LEU A 98 10.45 17.47 0.38
CA LEU A 98 10.06 16.23 1.06
C LEU A 98 8.58 15.89 0.88
N HIS A 99 7.89 16.69 0.07
CA HIS A 99 6.46 16.61 -0.22
C HIS A 99 6.17 17.36 -1.52
N PHE A 100 4.93 17.27 -2.01
CA PHE A 100 4.49 18.10 -3.11
C PHE A 100 3.91 19.40 -2.57
N GLN A 101 4.38 20.52 -3.12
CA GLN A 101 3.87 21.85 -2.80
C GLN A 101 3.52 22.61 -4.06
N ILE A 102 2.32 23.19 -4.11
CA ILE A 102 1.85 24.05 -5.19
C ILE A 102 1.57 25.42 -4.57
N ILE A 103 2.65 26.16 -4.31
CA ILE A 103 2.61 27.49 -3.68
C ILE A 103 3.01 28.56 -4.71
N ASP A 104 4.21 28.43 -5.29
CA ASP A 104 4.65 29.29 -6.39
C ASP A 104 4.02 28.86 -7.71
N GLU A 105 3.30 29.78 -8.36
CA GLU A 105 2.69 29.55 -9.66
C GLU A 105 3.72 29.27 -10.75
N ASN A 106 4.94 29.82 -10.63
CA ASN A 106 6.01 29.61 -11.61
C ASN A 106 6.58 28.18 -11.55
N GLU A 107 6.57 27.55 -10.38
CA GLU A 107 7.06 26.17 -10.20
C GLU A 107 5.93 25.12 -10.34
N ARG A 108 4.66 25.55 -10.41
CA ARG A 108 3.48 24.68 -10.47
C ARG A 108 3.60 23.62 -11.57
N GLU A 109 4.00 24.01 -12.78
CA GLU A 109 4.09 23.09 -13.91
C GLU A 109 5.12 22.00 -13.67
N LYS A 110 6.27 22.36 -13.09
CA LYS A 110 7.36 21.44 -12.75
C LYS A 110 6.92 20.43 -11.69
N VAL A 111 6.30 20.91 -10.62
CA VAL A 111 5.79 20.05 -9.53
C VAL A 111 4.76 19.05 -10.07
N LEU A 112 3.80 19.52 -10.87
CA LEU A 112 2.76 18.66 -11.46
C LEU A 112 3.34 17.67 -12.48
N THR A 113 4.41 18.03 -13.18
CA THR A 113 5.10 17.14 -14.12
C THR A 113 5.80 16.00 -13.39
N VAL A 114 6.57 16.30 -12.35
CA VAL A 114 7.23 15.29 -11.50
C VAL A 114 6.18 14.37 -10.87
N LEU A 115 5.12 14.94 -10.32
CA LEU A 115 4.01 14.17 -9.75
C LEU A 115 3.39 13.21 -10.79
N LYS A 116 3.11 13.72 -12.00
CA LYS A 116 2.56 12.90 -13.08
C LYS A 116 3.51 11.76 -13.47
N GLN A 117 4.80 12.05 -13.61
CA GLN A 117 5.80 11.03 -13.96
C GLN A 117 5.91 9.95 -12.89
N ASN A 118 5.97 10.33 -11.61
CA ASN A 118 5.98 9.36 -10.51
C ASN A 118 4.74 8.47 -10.53
N PHE A 119 3.56 9.05 -10.72
CA PHE A 119 2.33 8.26 -10.76
C PHE A 119 2.36 7.23 -11.89
N LEU A 120 2.68 7.67 -13.11
CA LEU A 120 2.62 6.81 -14.29
C LEU A 120 3.74 5.76 -14.33
N ASN A 121 4.93 6.13 -13.88
CA ASN A 121 6.12 5.28 -14.03
C ASN A 121 6.45 4.46 -12.77
N ILE A 122 5.92 4.84 -11.61
CA ILE A 122 6.28 4.24 -10.33
C ILE A 122 5.02 3.80 -9.56
N GLY A 123 4.14 4.75 -9.23
CA GLY A 123 2.99 4.50 -8.36
C GLY A 123 1.99 3.49 -8.94
N ILE A 124 1.65 3.61 -10.22
CA ILE A 124 0.73 2.68 -10.89
C ILE A 124 1.38 1.30 -11.08
N PRO A 125 2.60 1.17 -11.63
CA PRO A 125 3.29 -0.12 -11.66
C PRO A 125 3.42 -0.79 -10.29
N TYR A 126 3.66 -0.01 -9.23
CA TYR A 126 3.67 -0.51 -7.86
C TYR A 126 2.31 -1.10 -7.45
N LEU A 127 1.21 -0.38 -7.68
CA LEU A 127 -0.14 -0.87 -7.40
C LEU A 127 -0.50 -2.12 -8.22
N ASP A 128 -0.08 -2.15 -9.49
CA ASP A 128 -0.32 -3.28 -10.39
C ASP A 128 0.44 -4.53 -9.93
N LYS A 129 1.70 -4.39 -9.53
CA LYS A 129 2.48 -5.47 -8.91
C LYS A 129 1.75 -6.04 -7.70
N LEU A 130 1.26 -5.17 -6.80
CA LEU A 130 0.60 -5.57 -5.56
C LEU A 130 -0.84 -6.07 -5.72
N SER A 131 -1.45 -5.90 -6.90
CA SER A 131 -2.79 -6.43 -7.21
C SER A 131 -2.71 -7.91 -7.62
N ASN A 132 -1.95 -8.67 -6.85
CA ASN A 132 -1.68 -10.10 -6.99
C ASN A 132 -1.35 -10.64 -5.58
N TRP A 133 -1.94 -11.78 -5.22
CA TRP A 133 -1.83 -12.34 -3.87
C TRP A 133 -0.40 -12.66 -3.44
N GLU A 134 0.37 -13.32 -4.30
CA GLU A 134 1.76 -13.70 -3.99
C GLU A 134 2.65 -12.48 -3.90
N ASN A 135 2.54 -11.52 -4.84
CA ASN A 135 3.32 -10.29 -4.78
C ASN A 135 2.97 -9.44 -3.55
N ALA A 136 1.70 -9.37 -3.15
CA ALA A 136 1.30 -8.71 -1.91
C ALA A 136 1.88 -9.42 -0.68
N ALA A 137 1.93 -10.76 -0.69
CA ALA A 137 2.55 -11.55 0.38
C ALA A 137 4.05 -11.29 0.48
N TYR A 138 4.77 -11.33 -0.65
CA TYR A 138 6.19 -11.00 -0.69
C TYR A 138 6.46 -9.59 -0.18
N ALA A 139 5.66 -8.61 -0.59
CA ALA A 139 5.82 -7.24 -0.11
C ALA A 139 5.68 -7.14 1.42
N LEU A 140 4.78 -7.90 2.05
CA LEU A 140 4.66 -7.94 3.51
C LEU A 140 5.90 -8.55 4.18
N VAL A 141 6.39 -9.68 3.65
CA VAL A 141 7.59 -10.35 4.18
C VAL A 141 8.84 -9.48 4.00
N GLU A 142 9.03 -8.86 2.84
CA GLU A 142 10.14 -7.94 2.54
C GLU A 142 10.17 -6.73 3.48
N ASN A 143 9.00 -6.26 3.93
CA ASN A 143 8.86 -5.19 4.91
C ASN A 143 8.88 -5.68 6.36
N GLU A 144 9.22 -6.96 6.59
CA GLU A 144 9.23 -7.62 7.90
C GLU A 144 7.92 -7.39 8.69
N CYS A 145 6.75 -7.36 8.03
CA CYS A 145 5.49 -7.00 8.65
C CYS A 145 4.34 -7.97 8.33
N SER A 146 3.41 -8.17 9.28
CA SER A 146 2.18 -8.94 9.07
C SER A 146 2.39 -10.32 8.39
N HIS A 147 3.42 -11.06 8.77
CA HIS A 147 3.76 -12.37 8.19
C HIS A 147 2.58 -13.37 8.18
N TYR A 148 1.67 -13.28 9.16
CA TYR A 148 0.45 -14.08 9.19
C TYR A 148 -0.49 -13.76 8.00
N LYS A 149 -0.58 -12.51 7.55
CA LYS A 149 -1.34 -12.13 6.35
C LYS A 149 -0.63 -12.56 5.08
N ALA A 150 0.71 -12.49 5.05
CA ALA A 150 1.47 -13.03 3.92
C ALA A 150 1.19 -14.53 3.74
N CYS A 151 1.17 -15.29 4.83
CA CYS A 151 0.71 -16.69 4.82
C CYS A 151 -0.72 -16.83 4.25
N ASP A 152 -1.68 -16.06 4.77
CA ASP A 152 -3.07 -16.07 4.29
C ASP A 152 -3.14 -15.83 2.76
N PHE A 153 -2.36 -14.87 2.24
CA PHE A 153 -2.35 -14.54 0.81
C PHE A 153 -1.74 -15.64 -0.04
N PHE A 154 -0.65 -16.28 0.42
CA PHE A 154 -0.09 -17.44 -0.25
C PHE A 154 -1.06 -18.63 -0.25
N LEU A 155 -1.81 -18.84 0.84
CA LEU A 155 -2.86 -19.87 0.89
C LEU A 155 -3.99 -19.57 -0.10
N ILE A 156 -4.44 -18.31 -0.21
CA ILE A 156 -5.42 -17.88 -1.21
C ILE A 156 -4.90 -18.11 -2.63
N ALA A 157 -3.61 -17.92 -2.86
CA ALA A 157 -2.95 -18.21 -4.14
C ALA A 157 -2.76 -19.72 -4.42
N GLY A 158 -3.02 -20.59 -3.44
CA GLY A 158 -2.78 -22.03 -3.54
C GLY A 158 -1.31 -22.43 -3.36
N ASN A 159 -0.46 -21.52 -2.87
CA ASN A 159 0.98 -21.75 -2.70
C ASN A 159 1.32 -22.10 -1.25
N ARG A 160 1.13 -23.37 -0.89
CA ARG A 160 1.26 -23.86 0.48
C ARG A 160 2.69 -23.79 1.02
N ASP A 161 3.70 -24.01 0.18
CA ASP A 161 5.10 -23.97 0.59
C ASP A 161 5.54 -22.55 0.93
N GLN A 162 5.15 -21.57 0.11
CA GLN A 162 5.41 -20.16 0.41
C GLN A 162 4.62 -19.67 1.63
N ALA A 163 3.42 -20.21 1.87
CA ALA A 163 2.66 -19.93 3.07
C ALA A 163 3.38 -20.40 4.35
N LEU A 164 4.02 -21.57 4.33
CA LEU A 164 4.84 -22.04 5.45
C LEU A 164 6.06 -21.14 5.64
N TRP A 165 6.81 -20.88 4.56
CA TRP A 165 7.98 -20.01 4.57
C TRP A 165 7.69 -18.63 5.17
N ALA A 166 6.57 -17.99 4.79
CA ALA A 166 6.20 -16.69 5.32
C ALA A 166 6.02 -16.69 6.85
N LEU A 167 5.43 -17.74 7.40
CA LEU A 167 5.28 -17.90 8.84
C LEU A 167 6.63 -18.17 9.54
N GLU A 168 7.51 -18.96 8.93
CA GLU A 168 8.88 -19.20 9.43
C GLU A 168 9.69 -17.89 9.49
N GLN A 169 9.61 -17.05 8.46
CA GLN A 169 10.19 -15.69 8.49
C GLN A 169 9.62 -14.85 9.63
N GLY A 170 8.31 -14.97 9.89
CA GLY A 170 7.67 -14.30 11.02
C GLY A 170 8.16 -14.79 12.38
N LEU A 171 8.39 -16.10 12.54
CA LEU A 171 8.95 -16.66 13.78
C LEU A 171 10.39 -16.17 14.01
N ASP A 172 11.23 -16.21 12.98
CA ASP A 172 12.61 -15.68 13.04
C ASP A 172 12.63 -14.18 13.38
N TYR A 173 11.74 -13.38 12.78
CA TYR A 173 11.60 -11.97 13.12
C TYR A 173 11.32 -11.76 14.61
N TRP A 174 10.38 -12.51 15.19
CA TRP A 174 10.00 -12.39 16.59
C TRP A 174 11.08 -12.91 17.55
N GLU A 175 11.86 -13.91 17.15
CA GLU A 175 13.03 -14.37 17.90
C GLU A 175 14.11 -13.28 17.97
N ARG A 176 14.40 -12.63 16.82
CA ARG A 176 15.34 -11.51 16.76
C ARG A 176 14.82 -10.25 17.46
N ARG A 177 13.50 -10.07 17.55
CA ARG A 177 12.85 -8.85 18.07
C ARG A 177 11.70 -9.16 19.04
N PRO A 178 11.97 -9.73 20.22
CA PRO A 178 10.93 -10.17 21.15
C PRO A 178 10.11 -9.02 21.76
N LYS A 179 10.57 -7.77 21.62
CA LYS A 179 9.90 -6.55 22.08
C LYS A 179 9.35 -5.69 20.93
N ALA A 180 9.19 -6.27 19.73
CA ALA A 180 8.56 -5.55 18.63
C ALA A 180 7.12 -5.15 18.98
N SER A 181 6.65 -4.08 18.33
CA SER A 181 5.26 -3.64 18.47
C SER A 181 4.30 -4.68 17.90
N PHE A 182 3.06 -4.72 18.41
CA PHE A 182 2.00 -5.66 17.99
C PHE A 182 2.31 -7.15 18.28
N PRO A 183 2.54 -7.53 19.55
CA PRO A 183 2.85 -8.91 19.94
C PRO A 183 1.79 -9.94 19.50
N GLU A 184 0.53 -9.51 19.30
CA GLU A 184 -0.57 -10.33 18.80
C GLU A 184 -0.28 -10.96 17.42
N ASP A 185 0.63 -10.39 16.63
CA ASP A 185 1.04 -10.96 15.35
C ASP A 185 1.78 -12.30 15.54
N SER A 186 2.55 -12.45 16.63
CA SER A 186 3.20 -13.71 16.99
C SER A 186 2.17 -14.81 17.26
N ASP A 187 1.09 -14.48 17.95
CA ASP A 187 0.03 -15.44 18.25
C ASP A 187 -0.76 -15.82 17.00
N LYS A 188 -1.02 -14.86 16.11
CA LYS A 188 -1.65 -15.13 14.80
C LYS A 188 -0.82 -16.06 13.93
N ILE A 189 0.51 -15.95 13.97
CA ILE A 189 1.45 -16.86 13.29
C ILE A 189 1.30 -18.28 13.84
N LYS A 190 1.34 -18.45 15.17
CA LYS A 190 1.19 -19.77 15.83
C LYS A 190 -0.15 -20.44 15.52
N ILE A 191 -1.24 -19.66 15.48
CA ILE A 191 -2.57 -20.16 15.11
C ILE A 191 -2.54 -20.77 13.69
N ARG A 192 -1.88 -20.11 12.74
CA ARG A 192 -1.78 -20.57 11.35
C ARG A 192 -0.85 -21.76 11.19
N MET A 193 0.28 -21.78 11.90
CA MET A 193 1.16 -22.95 12.01
C MET A 193 0.37 -24.20 12.41
N LYS A 194 -0.33 -24.12 13.54
CA LYS A 194 -1.14 -25.23 14.04
C LYS A 194 -2.25 -25.63 13.08
N LYS A 195 -3.01 -24.66 12.58
CA LYS A 195 -4.19 -24.92 11.74
C LYS A 195 -3.83 -25.55 10.39
N TYR A 196 -2.84 -24.98 9.71
CA TYR A 196 -2.55 -25.38 8.34
C TYR A 196 -1.41 -26.38 8.24
N PHE A 197 -0.46 -26.41 9.17
CA PHE A 197 0.78 -27.19 9.05
C PHE A 197 0.98 -28.21 10.19
N GLY A 198 0.14 -28.18 11.23
CA GLY A 198 0.17 -29.17 12.31
C GLY A 198 1.37 -29.04 13.26
N THR A 199 2.03 -27.87 13.23
CA THR A 199 3.21 -27.51 14.01
C THR A 199 2.89 -26.55 15.15
#